data_AF-A0A963F5R7-F1
#
_entry.id   AF-A0A963F5R7-F1
#
_cell.length_a   1.000
_cell.length_b   1.000
_cell.length_c   1.000
_cell.angle_alpha   90.00
_cell.angle_beta   90.00
_cell.angle_gamma   90.00
#
_symmetry.space_group_name_H-M   'P 1'
#
loop_
_entity.id
_entity.type
_entity.pdbx_description
1 polymer ?
#
loop_
_entity_poly.entity_id
_entity_poly.type
_entity_poly.pdbx_seq_one_letter_code
_entity_poly.pdbx_strand_id
1 'polypeptide(L)' 'MYLYLKQKDAFDALPEELMRRFGSPALVMELALHAGRKLAREDIHTVMNNLAERGYHLQMPPKIKAELNEGE' A
#
# COMPACT_ATOMS: atom_id res chain seq x y z
N MET A 1 4.94 -3.33 4.90
CA MET A 1 4.11 -2.16 4.52
C MET A 1 4.37 -1.90 3.05
N TYR A 2 3.36 -1.54 2.27
CA TYR A 2 3.53 -1.23 0.85
C TYR A 2 2.99 0.17 0.53
N LEU A 3 3.64 0.84 -0.40
CA LEU A 3 3.23 2.15 -0.92
C LEU A 3 2.94 2.01 -2.40
N TYR A 4 1.73 2.36 -2.79
CA TYR A 4 1.28 2.38 -4.18
C TYR A 4 1.34 3.81 -4.68
N LEU A 5 1.94 3.99 -5.86
CA LEU A 5 2.07 5.28 -6.54
C LEU A 5 1.45 5.18 -7.93
N LYS A 6 0.96 6.30 -8.47
CA LYS A 6 0.43 6.34 -9.85
C LYS A 6 1.49 6.02 -10.89
N GLN A 7 2.73 6.42 -10.62
CA GLN A 7 3.88 6.27 -11.50
C GLN A 7 5.11 5.95 -10.67
N LYS A 8 6.10 5.36 -11.33
CA LYS A 8 7.40 5.09 -10.71
C LYS A 8 8.00 6.40 -10.18
N ASP A 9 8.53 6.34 -8.97
CA ASP A 9 9.24 7.43 -8.29
C ASP A 9 8.44 8.73 -8.05
N ALA A 10 7.11 8.70 -8.17
CA ALA A 10 6.23 9.85 -7.94
C ALA A 10 6.04 10.18 -6.43
N PHE A 11 7.15 10.41 -5.72
CA PHE A 11 7.17 10.68 -4.28
C PHE A 11 6.75 12.12 -3.94
N ASP A 12 6.69 13.03 -4.91
CA ASP A 12 6.33 14.45 -4.71
C ASP A 12 4.91 14.64 -4.13
N ALA A 13 4.02 13.68 -4.38
CA ALA A 13 2.64 13.70 -3.87
C ALA A 13 2.52 13.20 -2.41
N LEU A 14 3.62 12.78 -1.78
CA LEU A 14 3.60 12.19 -0.45
C LEU A 14 3.80 13.26 0.63
N PRO A 15 3.01 13.21 1.72
CA PRO A 15 3.31 14.00 2.91
C PRO A 15 4.72 13.69 3.43
N GLU A 16 5.46 14.73 3.82
CA GLU A 16 6.84 14.58 4.29
C GLU A 16 6.94 13.62 5.47
N GLU A 17 5.98 13.67 6.39
CA GLU A 17 5.92 12.75 7.54
C GLU A 17 5.78 11.29 7.12
N LEU A 18 5.02 11.03 6.05
CA LEU A 18 4.85 9.67 5.53
C LEU A 18 6.18 9.16 4.97
N MET A 19 6.88 9.97 4.18
CA MET A 19 8.20 9.60 3.65
C MET A 19 9.21 9.34 4.76
N ARG A 20 9.26 10.20 5.80
CA ARG A 20 10.14 9.99 6.96
C ARG A 20 9.84 8.68 7.69
N ARG A 21 8.56 8.31 7.84
CA ARG A 21 8.16 7.05 8.49
C ARG A 21 8.38 5.83 7.59
N PHE A 22 8.23 5.98 6.27
CA PHE A 22 8.40 4.90 5.30
C PHE A 22 9.88 4.55 5.09
N GLY A 23 10.76 5.54 5.17
CA GLY A 23 12.20 5.36 4.97
C GLY A 23 12.55 5.27 3.49
N SER A 24 13.45 4.34 3.13
CA SER A 24 13.90 4.16 1.75
C SER A 24 13.08 3.08 1.03
N PRO A 25 12.13 3.46 0.15
CA PRO A 25 11.36 2.50 -0.63
C PRO A 25 12.24 1.74 -1.63
N ALA A 26 11.88 0.49 -1.88
CA ALA A 26 12.40 -0.28 -3.01
C ALA A 26 11.24 -0.65 -3.95
N LEU A 27 11.49 -0.64 -5.25
CA LEU A 27 10.50 -1.08 -6.23
C LEU A 27 10.26 -2.58 -6.06
N VAL A 28 9.03 -2.96 -5.73
CA VAL A 28 8.63 -4.37 -5.57
C VAL A 28 8.08 -4.93 -6.88
N MET A 29 7.16 -4.20 -7.52
CA MET A 29 6.55 -4.57 -8.80
C MET A 29 5.82 -3.40 -9.44
N GLU A 30 5.59 -3.48 -10.74
CA GLU A 30 4.62 -2.64 -11.46
C GLU A 30 3.29 -3.39 -11.59
N LEU A 31 2.18 -2.66 -11.51
CA LEU A 31 0.84 -3.24 -11.48
C LEU A 31 -0.10 -2.48 -12.42
N ALA A 32 -0.74 -3.21 -13.33
CA ALA A 32 -1.87 -2.68 -14.09
C ALA A 32 -3.10 -2.61 -13.18
N LEU A 33 -3.57 -1.39 -12.88
CA LEU A 33 -4.76 -1.15 -12.06
C LEU A 33 -6.00 -1.11 -12.94
N HIS A 34 -6.93 -2.03 -12.68
CA HIS A 34 -8.25 -2.07 -13.29
C HIS A 34 -9.24 -2.71 -12.31
N ALA A 35 -10.53 -2.37 -12.41
CA ALA A 35 -11.57 -2.80 -11.46
C ALA A 35 -11.67 -4.33 -11.26
N GLY A 36 -11.26 -5.12 -12.26
CA GLY A 36 -11.26 -6.59 -12.18
C GLY A 36 -10.04 -7.21 -11.49
N ARG A 37 -9.03 -6.41 -11.10
CA ARG A 37 -7.78 -6.90 -10.49
C ARG A 37 -8.04 -7.25 -9.03
N LYS A 38 -7.83 -8.51 -8.64
CA LYS A 38 -7.82 -8.92 -7.22
C LYS A 38 -6.45 -8.64 -6.61
N LEU A 39 -6.44 -7.95 -5.48
CA LEU A 39 -5.25 -7.80 -4.62
C LEU A 39 -5.39 -8.73 -3.42
N ALA A 40 -4.26 -9.19 -2.88
CA ALA A 40 -4.26 -10.16 -1.79
C ALA A 40 -4.72 -9.59 -0.44
N ARG A 41 -4.59 -8.28 -0.24
CA ARG A 41 -4.70 -7.65 1.09
C ARG A 41 -5.46 -6.33 1.10
N GLU A 42 -5.76 -5.76 -0.06
CA GLU A 42 -6.40 -4.46 -0.20
C GLU A 42 -7.55 -4.55 -1.22
N ASP A 43 -8.50 -3.62 -1.13
CA ASP A 43 -9.53 -3.48 -2.15
C ASP A 43 -9.01 -2.63 -3.31
N ILE A 44 -9.14 -3.14 -4.54
CA ILE A 44 -8.67 -2.45 -5.75
C ILE A 44 -9.36 -1.09 -5.97
N HIS A 45 -10.65 -0.97 -5.65
CA HIS A 45 -11.40 0.27 -5.78
C HIS A 45 -10.90 1.32 -4.80
N THR A 46 -10.60 0.92 -3.56
CA THR A 46 -10.00 1.80 -2.54
C THR A 46 -8.61 2.27 -2.98
N VAL A 47 -7.80 1.39 -3.55
CA VAL A 47 -6.48 1.75 -4.10
C VAL A 47 -6.63 2.75 -5.24
N MET A 48 -7.51 2.48 -6.21
CA MET A 48 -7.75 3.36 -7.36
C MET A 48 -8.26 4.75 -6.92
N ASN A 49 -9.20 4.81 -5.98
CA ASN A 49 -9.74 6.07 -5.46
C ASN A 49 -8.67 6.88 -4.72
N ASN A 50 -7.91 6.25 -3.82
CA ASN A 50 -6.85 6.94 -3.09
C ASN A 50 -5.76 7.46 -4.03
N LEU A 51 -5.39 6.67 -5.04
CA LEU A 51 -4.50 7.14 -6.08
C LEU A 51 -5.11 8.35 -6.78
N ALA A 52 -6.34 8.26 -7.30
CA ALA A 52 -6.99 9.35 -8.01
C ALA A 52 -6.98 10.67 -7.22
N GLU A 53 -7.43 10.62 -5.96
CA GLU A 53 -7.63 11.79 -5.09
C GLU A 53 -6.34 12.31 -4.43
N ARG A 54 -5.46 11.41 -3.97
CA ARG A 54 -4.31 11.76 -3.11
C ARG A 54 -2.96 11.56 -3.77
N GLY A 55 -2.91 10.82 -4.89
CA GLY A 55 -1.67 10.45 -5.57
C GLY A 55 -0.98 9.21 -5.04
N TYR A 56 -1.42 8.65 -3.90
CA TYR A 56 -0.81 7.47 -3.28
C TYR A 56 -1.83 6.63 -2.49
N HIS A 57 -1.49 5.38 -2.22
CA HIS A 57 -2.18 4.52 -1.26
C HIS A 57 -1.17 3.80 -0.37
N LEU A 58 -1.39 3.84 0.96
CA LEU A 58 -0.54 3.18 1.94
C LEU A 58 -1.23 1.92 2.48
N GLN A 59 -0.63 0.77 2.20
CA GLN A 59 -1.06 -0.51 2.76
C GLN A 59 -0.25 -0.81 4.02
N MET A 60 -0.94 -0.79 5.16
CA MET A 60 -0.38 -1.18 6.44
C MET A 60 -0.25 -2.71 6.54
N PRO A 61 0.75 -3.24 7.26
CA PRO A 61 0.73 -4.65 7.62
C PRO A 61 -0.54 -4.96 8.44
N PRO A 62 -1.21 -6.09 8.18
CA PRO A 62 -2.34 -6.50 8.99
C PRO A 62 -1.87 -6.66 10.43
N LYS A 63 -2.72 -6.29 11.36
CA LYS A 63 -2.53 -6.61 12.76
C LYS A 63 -2.73 -8.11 12.90
N ILE A 64 -1.65 -8.88 12.79
CA ILE A 64 -1.67 -10.29 13.16
C ILE A 64 -1.92 -10.30 14.67
N LYS A 65 -3.14 -10.61 15.11
CA LYS A 65 -3.32 -11.09 16.47
C LYS A 65 -2.61 -12.43 16.48
N ALA A 66 -1.51 -12.53 17.22
CA ALA A 66 -0.93 -13.83 17.51
C ALA A 66 -1.98 -14.58 18.32
N GLU A 67 -2.75 -15.45 17.65
CA GLU A 67 -3.45 -16.51 18.34
C GLU A 67 -2.35 -17.46 18.81
N LEU A 68 -1.89 -17.24 20.04
CA LEU A 68 -1.09 -18.21 20.77
C LEU A 68 -2.01 -19.42 20.97
N ASN A 69 -1.90 -20.40 20.08
CA ASN A 69 -2.45 -21.71 20.33
C ASN A 69 -1.62 -22.29 21.48
N GLU A 70 -2.10 -22.10 22.71
CA GLU A 70 -1.69 -22.92 23.84
C GLU A 70 -2.16 -24.34 23.51
N GLY A 71 -1.25 -25.14 22.98
CA GLY A 71 -1.50 -26.55 22.71
C GLY A 71 -1.87 -27.24 24.00
N GLU A 72 -3.01 -27.94 24.00
CA GLU A 72 -3.35 -28.97 24.97
C GLU A 72 -2.68 -30.29 24.56
#